data_AF-H2J2J8-F1
#
_entry.id   AF-H2J2J8-F1
#
_cell.length_a   1.000
_cell.length_b   1.000
_cell.length_c   1.000
_cell.angle_alpha   90.00
_cell.angle_beta   90.00
_cell.angle_gamma   90.00
#
_symmetry.space_group_name_H-M   'P 1'
#
loop_
_entity.id
_entity.type
_entity.pdbx_description
1 polymer ?
#
loop_
_entity_poly.entity_id
_entity_poly.type
_entity_poly.pdbx_seq_one_letter_code
_entity_poly.pdbx_strand_id
1 'polypeptide(L)'
;MALKKPPFSNRRVVTEAEADALANRLADRPYGDEKVVEPAQEILTRTTISIPQNTLREIEDLALHNKRIGVAPKSVSAIIRDALEAYLKKV
;
A
#
# COMPACT_ATOMS: atom_id res chain seq x y z
N MET A 1 8.94 14.27 -44.93
CA MET A 1 8.96 14.84 -43.56
C MET A 1 9.82 13.92 -42.70
N ALA A 2 10.88 14.46 -42.08
CA ALA A 2 11.81 13.65 -41.27
C ALA A 2 11.26 13.45 -39.85
N LEU A 3 11.20 12.19 -39.40
CA LEU A 3 10.78 11.81 -38.04
C LEU A 3 11.87 12.22 -37.04
N LYS A 4 11.54 13.14 -36.12
CA LYS A 4 12.40 13.63 -35.05
C LYS A 4 12.70 12.49 -34.06
N LYS A 5 13.97 12.09 -33.91
CA LYS A 5 14.41 11.12 -32.91
C LYS A 5 14.07 11.64 -31.49
N PRO A 6 13.49 10.80 -30.61
CA PRO A 6 13.15 11.23 -29.25
C PRO A 6 14.43 11.58 -28.46
N PRO A 7 14.36 12.59 -27.57
CA PRO A 7 15.52 13.05 -26.82
C PRO A 7 16.03 11.92 -25.90
N PHE A 8 17.34 11.71 -25.89
CA PHE A 8 18.06 10.75 -25.04
C PHE A 8 18.03 11.11 -23.53
N SER A 9 17.17 12.03 -23.10
CA SER A 9 17.20 12.64 -21.77
C SER A 9 16.72 11.76 -20.62
N ASN A 10 16.22 10.55 -20.89
CA ASN A 10 15.76 9.60 -19.88
C ASN A 10 16.69 8.40 -19.66
N ARG A 11 17.93 8.42 -20.19
CA ARG A 11 18.93 7.42 -19.80
C ARG A 11 19.43 7.74 -18.40
N ARG A 12 18.97 6.97 -17.39
CA ARG A 12 19.64 6.91 -16.09
C ARG A 12 21.08 6.47 -16.34
N VAL A 13 22.05 7.31 -15.98
CA VAL A 13 23.46 6.96 -16.02
C VAL A 13 23.71 6.04 -14.84
N VAL A 14 23.69 4.74 -15.10
CA VAL A 14 23.96 3.71 -14.09
C VAL A 14 25.45 3.71 -13.83
N THR A 15 25.84 3.79 -12.55
CA THR A 15 27.24 3.71 -12.15
C THR A 15 27.71 2.25 -12.11
N GLU A 16 29.02 2.01 -12.29
CA GLU A 16 29.58 0.65 -12.28
C GLU A 16 29.27 -0.09 -10.98
N ALA A 17 29.30 0.61 -9.84
CA ALA A 17 28.95 0.06 -8.54
C ALA A 17 27.48 -0.40 -8.44
N GLU A 18 26.54 0.31 -9.08
CA GLU A 18 25.14 -0.09 -9.13
C GLU A 18 24.93 -1.31 -10.04
N ALA A 19 25.72 -1.42 -11.11
CA ALA A 19 25.71 -2.59 -11.99
C ALA A 19 26.24 -3.84 -11.28
N ASP A 20 27.35 -3.71 -10.54
CA ASP A 20 27.95 -4.81 -9.78
C ASP A 20 27.04 -5.29 -8.64
N ALA A 21 26.42 -4.36 -7.90
CA ALA A 21 25.46 -4.70 -6.86
C ALA A 21 24.24 -5.44 -7.42
N LEU A 22 23.80 -5.09 -8.64
CA LEU A 22 22.72 -5.77 -9.33
C LEU A 22 23.14 -7.15 -9.83
N ALA A 23 24.36 -7.28 -10.37
CA ALA A 23 24.91 -8.55 -10.85
C ALA A 23 25.03 -9.57 -9.71
N ASN A 24 25.56 -9.17 -8.55
CA ASN A 24 25.68 -10.03 -7.38
C ASN A 24 24.31 -10.52 -6.88
N ARG A 25 23.30 -9.63 -6.85
CA ARG A 25 21.92 -10.01 -6.47
C ARG A 25 21.26 -10.99 -7.44
N LEU A 26 21.65 -10.95 -8.71
CA LEU A 26 21.12 -11.85 -9.74
C LEU A 26 21.89 -13.17 -9.80
N ALA A 27 23.18 -13.18 -9.46
CA ALA A 27 24.01 -14.38 -9.42
C ALA A 27 23.49 -15.43 -8.43
N ASP A 28 22.93 -14.97 -7.30
CA ASP A 28 22.41 -15.85 -6.24
C ASP A 28 21.01 -16.41 -6.53
N ARG A 29 20.38 -16.05 -7.66
CA ARG A 29 19.05 -16.54 -8.03
C ARG A 29 19.17 -17.68 -9.04
N PRO A 30 18.95 -18.96 -8.65
CA PRO A 30 18.85 -20.04 -9.61
C PRO A 30 17.69 -19.74 -10.57
N TYR A 31 17.96 -19.74 -11.87
CA TYR A 31 16.93 -19.55 -12.90
C TYR A 31 15.89 -20.67 -12.78
N GLY A 32 14.70 -20.36 -12.26
CA GLY A 32 13.62 -21.33 -12.14
C GLY A 32 12.71 -21.16 -10.91
N ASP A 33 13.13 -20.42 -9.88
CA ASP A 33 12.23 -20.18 -8.75
C ASP A 33 11.13 -19.18 -9.14
N GLU A 34 9.90 -19.68 -9.16
CA GLU A 34 8.70 -18.87 -9.20
C GLU A 34 8.84 -17.80 -8.12
N LYS A 35 8.79 -16.53 -8.53
CA LYS A 35 8.75 -15.41 -7.59
C LYS A 35 7.70 -15.76 -6.55
N VAL A 36 8.11 -15.92 -5.30
CA VAL A 36 7.18 -15.90 -4.16
C VAL A 36 6.46 -14.57 -4.30
N VAL A 37 5.25 -14.64 -4.85
CA VAL A 37 4.39 -13.48 -4.99
C VAL A 37 4.07 -13.12 -3.55
N GLU A 38 4.80 -12.15 -3.00
CA GLU A 38 4.42 -11.53 -1.73
C GLU A 38 2.92 -11.27 -1.82
N PRO A 39 2.13 -11.67 -0.79
CA PRO A 39 0.68 -11.52 -0.85
C PRO A 39 0.40 -10.07 -1.24
N ALA A 40 -0.28 -9.90 -2.38
CA ALA A 40 -0.46 -8.59 -2.99
C ALA A 40 -0.91 -7.63 -1.89
N GLN A 41 -0.07 -6.65 -1.56
CA GLN A 41 -0.40 -5.69 -0.51
C GLN A 41 -1.75 -5.11 -0.87
N GLU A 42 -2.72 -5.29 0.03
CA GLU A 42 -4.09 -4.89 -0.23
C GLU A 42 -4.10 -3.39 -0.49
N ILE A 43 -4.42 -3.01 -1.73
CA ILE A 43 -4.35 -1.61 -2.16
C ILE A 43 -5.54 -0.90 -1.54
N LEU A 44 -5.28 -0.14 -0.47
CA LEU A 44 -6.29 0.67 0.17
C LEU A 44 -6.78 1.76 -0.80
N THR A 45 -8.05 1.70 -1.18
CA THR A 45 -8.70 2.73 -1.98
C THR A 45 -9.35 3.77 -1.07
N ARG A 46 -9.26 5.05 -1.43
CA ARG A 46 -9.97 6.11 -0.72
C ARG A 46 -11.42 6.13 -1.17
N THR A 47 -12.33 6.01 -0.22
CA THR A 47 -13.76 6.02 -0.47
C THR A 47 -14.42 7.15 0.33
N THR A 48 -15.31 7.90 -0.32
CA THR A 48 -16.18 8.86 0.36
C THR A 48 -17.51 8.17 0.62
N ILE A 49 -17.92 8.08 1.89
CA ILE A 49 -19.19 7.48 2.29
C ILE A 49 -20.03 8.52 3.03
N SER A 50 -21.35 8.43 2.86
CA SER A 50 -22.30 9.24 3.61
C SER A 50 -22.79 8.43 4.81
N ILE A 51 -22.60 8.96 6.01
CA ILE A 51 -23.08 8.36 7.26
C ILE A 51 -23.82 9.41 8.10
N PRO A 52 -24.76 8.99 8.96
CA PRO A 52 -25.46 9.91 9.86
C PRO A 52 -24.48 10.65 10.79
N GLN A 53 -24.77 11.91 11.08
CA GLN A 53 -23.91 12.77 11.90
C GLN A 53 -23.63 12.19 13.30
N ASN A 54 -24.67 11.63 13.94
CA ASN A 54 -24.53 11.04 15.28
C ASN A 54 -23.56 9.86 15.26
N THR A 55 -23.67 8.99 14.26
CA THR A 55 -22.80 7.82 14.10
C THR A 55 -21.36 8.24 13.81
N LEU A 56 -21.13 9.27 12.98
CA LEU A 56 -19.79 9.79 12.75
C LEU A 56 -19.14 10.26 14.07
N ARG A 57 -19.89 11.02 14.88
CA ARG A 57 -19.40 11.54 16.15
C ARG A 57 -19.02 10.43 17.13
N GLU A 58 -19.84 9.39 17.24
CA GLU A 58 -19.54 8.23 18.09
C GLU A 58 -18.25 7.52 17.67
N ILE A 59 -18.02 7.37 16.37
CA ILE A 59 -16.80 6.72 15.84
C ILE A 59 -15.57 7.60 16.10
N GLU A 60 -15.68 8.92 15.97
CA GLU A 60 -14.61 9.86 16.29
C GLU A 60 -14.23 9.83 17.78
N ASP A 61 -15.23 9.82 18.66
CA ASP A 61 -15.04 9.72 20.10
C ASP A 61 -14.36 8.39 20.49
N LEU A 62 -14.78 7.27 19.87
CA LEU A 62 -14.12 5.97 20.02
C LEU A 62 -12.66 5.99 19.55
N ALA A 63 -12.39 6.59 18.38
CA ALA A 63 -11.03 6.70 17.86
C ALA A 63 -10.13 7.52 18.80
N LEU A 64 -10.64 8.64 19.34
CA LEU A 64 -9.94 9.47 20.30
C LEU A 64 -9.68 8.74 21.62
N HIS A 65 -10.67 7.99 22.11
CA HIS A 65 -10.54 7.19 23.33
C HIS A 65 -9.47 6.10 23.17
N ASN A 66 -9.54 5.32 22.08
CA ASN A 66 -8.55 4.28 21.77
C ASN A 66 -7.14 4.87 21.62
N LYS A 67 -7.03 6.06 21.01
CA LYS A 67 -5.74 6.78 20.91
C LYS A 67 -5.18 7.16 22.29
N ARG A 68 -6.02 7.59 23.25
CA ARG A 68 -5.61 7.94 24.62
C ARG A 68 -5.16 6.73 25.43
N ILE A 69 -5.86 5.60 25.30
CA ILE A 69 -5.53 4.35 26.01
C ILE A 69 -4.35 3.62 25.34
N GLY A 70 -4.09 3.90 24.06
CA GLY A 70 -3.03 3.26 23.29
C GLY A 70 -3.46 1.97 22.58
N VAL A 71 -4.74 1.61 22.65
CA VAL A 71 -5.35 0.42 22.03
C VAL A 71 -5.69 0.69 20.55
N ALA A 72 -5.62 -0.34 19.71
CA ALA A 72 -6.07 -0.28 18.31
C ALA A 72 -7.52 -0.79 18.19
N PRO A 73 -8.35 -0.26 17.28
CA PRO A 73 -8.06 0.71 16.21
C PRO A 73 -8.08 2.19 16.65
N LYS A 74 -7.12 2.99 16.13
CA LYS A 74 -6.92 4.41 16.47
C LYS A 74 -7.46 5.40 15.44
N SER A 75 -7.98 4.92 14.32
CA SER A 75 -8.53 5.75 13.25
C SER A 75 -9.95 5.32 12.91
N VAL A 76 -10.75 6.30 12.47
CA VAL A 76 -12.10 6.10 11.95
C VAL A 76 -12.08 5.07 10.81
N SER A 77 -11.11 5.16 9.89
CA SER A 77 -10.96 4.21 8.79
C SER A 77 -10.67 2.77 9.23
N ALA A 78 -9.92 2.58 10.31
CA ALA A 78 -9.62 1.26 10.85
C ALA A 78 -10.85 0.68 11.57
N ILE A 79 -11.55 1.50 12.35
CA ILE A 79 -12.81 1.09 13.00
C ILE A 79 -13.84 0.64 11.97
N ILE A 80 -14.01 1.42 10.89
CA ILE A 80 -14.96 1.08 9.82
C ILE A 80 -14.54 -0.20 9.10
N ARG A 81 -13.24 -0.40 8.85
CA ARG A 81 -12.73 -1.64 8.24
C ARG A 81 -13.03 -2.86 9.10
N ASP A 82 -12.68 -2.81 10.38
CA ASP A 82 -12.92 -3.92 11.31
C ASP A 82 -14.40 -4.26 11.40
N ALA A 83 -15.27 -3.23 11.44
CA ALA A 83 -16.72 -3.41 11.45
C ALA A 83 -17.26 -4.05 10.15
N LEU A 84 -16.75 -3.62 8.99
CA LEU A 84 -17.12 -4.18 7.69
C LEU A 84 -16.63 -5.62 7.54
N GLU A 85 -15.39 -5.92 7.94
CA GLU A 85 -14.88 -7.29 7.96
C GLU A 85 -15.71 -8.21 8.86
N ALA A 86 -16.07 -7.72 10.06
CA ALA A 86 -16.91 -8.47 10.98
C ALA A 86 -18.30 -8.74 10.40
N TYR A 87 -18.88 -7.76 9.69
CA TYR A 87 -20.14 -7.93 8.99
C TYR A 87 -20.04 -8.94 7.84
N LEU A 88 -19.03 -8.82 6.97
CA LEU A 88 -18.83 -9.71 5.83
C LEU A 88 -18.48 -11.14 6.23
N LYS A 89 -17.79 -11.35 7.36
CA LYS A 89 -17.51 -12.69 7.92
C LYS A 89 -18.75 -13.35 8.53
N LYS A 90 -19.77 -12.58 8.89
CA LYS A 90 -21.02 -13.08 9.50
C LYS A 90 -22.05 -13.47 8.44
N VAL A 91 -21.95 -12.91 7.24
CA VAL A 91 -22.74 -13.28 6.05
C VAL A 91 -22.16 -14.55 5.46
#